data_AF-A0A0N4VY61-F1
#
_entry.id   AF-A0A0N4VY61-F1
#
_cell.length_a   1.000
_cell.length_b   1.000
_cell.length_c   1.000
_cell.angle_alpha   90.00
_cell.angle_beta   90.00
_cell.angle_gamma   90.00
#
_symmetry.space_group_name_H-M   'P 1'
#
loop_
_entity.id
_entity.type
_entity.pdbx_description
1 polymer ?
#
loop_
_entity_poly.entity_id
_entity_poly.type
_entity_poly.pdbx_seq_one_letter_code
_entity_poly.pdbx_strand_id
1 'polypeptide(L)'
;MSPELQPVMMTLLKVVDVDAYLANQRVLEKDVNINVSSVSAKVLSKLAVSMRTDFAVMVPKVMPIAFDKLKEKKAVLRNELVELCDAAATTTSIENYTEAVCGGLTKPNPQSRAQTALFVARLLSRHDSSTIPANAVKEITPDLVKCSSDADAEVRESTFRAMGAVLRCVGEQAARRLFGEVSEDKLKMAKVGLCCFELKKFTFACLQLF
;
A
#
# COMPACT_ATOMS: atom_id res chain seq x y z
N MET A 1 -27.41 8.79 -21.06
CA MET A 1 -26.73 7.78 -21.90
C MET A 1 -27.78 6.76 -22.31
N SER A 2 -27.95 6.51 -23.60
CA SER A 2 -29.02 5.63 -24.10
C SER A 2 -28.83 4.19 -23.60
N PRO A 3 -29.90 3.46 -23.23
CA PRO A 3 -29.82 2.09 -22.70
C PRO A 3 -29.11 1.11 -23.64
N GLU A 4 -29.15 1.39 -24.94
CA GLU A 4 -28.58 0.57 -26.01
C GLU A 4 -27.06 0.72 -26.16
N LEU A 5 -26.48 1.82 -25.65
CA LEU A 5 -25.03 2.07 -25.69
C LEU A 5 -24.30 1.55 -24.44
N GLN A 6 -25.01 1.21 -23.36
CA GLN A 6 -24.39 0.62 -22.17
C GLN A 6 -23.71 -0.74 -22.42
N PRO A 7 -24.32 -1.69 -23.16
CA PRO A 7 -23.70 -2.98 -23.44
C PRO A 7 -22.49 -2.85 -24.37
N VAL A 8 -22.55 -1.93 -25.33
CA VAL A 8 -21.46 -1.67 -26.29
C VAL A 8 -20.27 -1.03 -25.59
N MET A 9 -20.49 -0.06 -24.69
CA MET A 9 -19.43 0.53 -23.88
C MET A 9 -18.83 -0.48 -22.88
N MET A 10 -19.66 -1.32 -22.24
CA MET A 10 -19.20 -2.42 -21.38
C MET A 10 -18.44 -3.51 -22.14
N THR A 11 -18.76 -3.75 -23.41
CA THR A 11 -18.06 -4.73 -24.26
C THR A 11 -16.76 -4.15 -24.82
N LEU A 12 -16.73 -2.86 -25.18
CA LEU A 12 -15.52 -2.13 -25.56
C LEU A 12 -14.52 -2.00 -24.38
N LEU A 13 -15.01 -1.75 -23.17
CA LEU A 13 -14.20 -1.87 -21.93
C LEU A 13 -13.65 -3.30 -21.81
N LYS A 14 -14.49 -4.34 -21.86
CA LYS A 14 -14.05 -5.75 -21.72
C LYS A 14 -12.99 -6.23 -22.74
N VAL A 15 -13.02 -5.74 -23.99
CA VAL A 15 -12.08 -6.16 -25.05
C VAL A 15 -10.77 -5.36 -25.03
N VAL A 16 -10.78 -4.11 -24.55
CA VAL A 16 -9.57 -3.28 -24.44
C VAL A 16 -8.91 -3.44 -23.08
N ASP A 17 -9.66 -3.73 -22.01
CA ASP A 17 -9.17 -3.72 -20.64
C ASP A 17 -8.24 -4.89 -20.33
N VAL A 18 -8.69 -6.15 -20.43
CA VAL A 18 -7.92 -7.29 -19.87
C VAL A 18 -6.57 -7.49 -20.57
N ASP A 19 -6.53 -7.39 -21.89
CA ASP A 19 -5.28 -7.55 -22.65
C ASP A 19 -4.33 -6.37 -22.44
N ALA A 20 -4.84 -5.13 -22.38
CA ALA A 20 -4.02 -3.97 -22.05
C ALA A 20 -3.52 -4.01 -20.60
N TYR A 21 -4.31 -4.56 -19.67
CA TYR A 21 -3.91 -4.80 -18.29
C TYR A 21 -2.77 -5.81 -18.21
N LEU A 22 -2.95 -6.97 -18.84
CA LEU A 22 -1.93 -8.02 -18.86
C LEU A 22 -0.66 -7.53 -19.56
N ALA A 23 -0.79 -6.74 -20.62
CA ALA A 23 0.35 -6.12 -21.29
C ALA A 23 1.09 -5.13 -20.36
N ASN A 24 0.39 -4.22 -19.69
CA ASN A 24 1.01 -3.26 -18.76
C ASN A 24 1.62 -3.96 -17.54
N GLN A 25 0.97 -4.99 -17.00
CA GLN A 25 1.55 -5.80 -15.93
C GLN A 25 2.85 -6.47 -16.37
N ARG A 26 2.88 -7.06 -17.57
CA ARG A 26 4.10 -7.68 -18.12
C ARG A 26 5.21 -6.67 -18.34
N VAL A 27 4.88 -5.47 -18.83
CA VAL A 27 5.86 -4.38 -18.99
C VAL A 27 6.41 -3.96 -17.64
N LEU A 28 5.55 -3.71 -16.65
CA LEU A 28 5.99 -3.33 -15.31
C LEU A 28 6.88 -4.40 -14.67
N GLU A 29 6.54 -5.67 -14.84
CA GLU A 29 7.28 -6.80 -14.29
C GLU A 29 8.63 -7.04 -14.99
N LYS A 30 8.65 -7.06 -16.33
CA LYS A 30 9.76 -7.64 -17.10
C LYS A 30 10.59 -6.62 -17.88
N ASP A 31 10.12 -5.39 -18.05
CA ASP A 31 10.86 -4.40 -18.82
C ASP A 31 12.10 -3.94 -18.03
N VAL A 32 13.25 -3.92 -18.73
CA VAL A 32 14.55 -3.53 -18.18
C VAL A 32 14.72 -2.01 -18.14
N ASN A 33 13.93 -1.27 -18.91
CA ASN A 33 13.99 0.18 -18.97
C ASN A 33 13.10 0.80 -17.90
N ILE A 34 13.76 1.48 -16.95
CA ILE A 34 13.09 2.14 -15.83
C ILE A 34 12.06 3.19 -16.26
N ASN A 35 12.30 3.89 -17.38
CA ASN A 35 11.39 4.92 -17.88
C ASN A 35 10.12 4.29 -18.46
N VAL A 36 10.24 3.13 -19.11
CA VAL A 36 9.08 2.38 -19.64
C VAL A 36 8.27 1.82 -18.47
N SER A 37 8.93 1.23 -17.48
CA SER A 37 8.28 0.77 -16.24
C SER A 37 7.56 1.91 -15.50
N SER A 38 8.16 3.11 -15.48
CA SER A 38 7.59 4.31 -14.85
C SER A 38 6.31 4.76 -15.55
N VAL A 39 6.32 4.84 -16.88
CA VAL A 39 5.12 5.17 -17.68
C VAL A 39 4.03 4.10 -17.50
N SER A 40 4.40 2.82 -17.45
CA SER A 40 3.43 1.75 -17.21
C SER A 40 2.78 1.83 -15.83
N ALA A 41 3.57 2.09 -14.78
CA ALA A 41 3.04 2.32 -13.44
C ALA A 41 2.08 3.52 -13.40
N LYS A 42 2.43 4.61 -14.09
CA LYS A 42 1.57 5.79 -14.24
C LYS A 42 0.24 5.48 -14.92
N VAL A 43 0.26 4.71 -16.01
CA VAL A 43 -0.95 4.30 -16.74
C VAL A 43 -1.84 3.46 -15.83
N LEU A 44 -1.27 2.45 -15.14
CA LEU A 44 -2.02 1.61 -14.21
C LEU A 44 -2.62 2.42 -13.04
N SER A 45 -1.91 3.44 -12.53
CA SER A 45 -2.43 4.34 -11.50
C SER A 45 -3.67 5.10 -11.99
N LYS A 46 -3.57 5.70 -13.18
CA LYS A 46 -4.70 6.42 -13.80
C LYS A 46 -5.90 5.52 -14.06
N LEU A 47 -5.66 4.27 -14.48
CA LEU A 47 -6.72 3.28 -14.68
C LEU A 47 -7.41 2.93 -13.36
N ALA A 48 -6.65 2.71 -12.29
CA ALA A 48 -7.21 2.45 -10.96
C ALA A 48 -8.13 3.60 -10.50
N VAL A 49 -7.72 4.85 -10.71
CA VAL A 49 -8.52 6.04 -10.39
C VAL A 49 -9.78 6.12 -11.27
N SER A 50 -9.67 5.87 -12.58
CA SER A 50 -10.82 6.01 -13.50
C SER A 50 -11.86 4.91 -13.36
N MET A 51 -11.42 3.66 -13.16
CA MET A 51 -12.29 2.49 -13.17
C MET A 51 -12.82 2.10 -11.79
N ARG A 52 -12.22 2.62 -10.72
CA ARG A 52 -12.68 2.41 -9.33
C ARG A 52 -12.84 0.91 -9.05
N THR A 53 -14.04 0.46 -8.72
CA THR A 53 -14.35 -0.93 -8.34
C THR A 53 -14.06 -1.94 -9.44
N ASP A 54 -14.10 -1.55 -10.72
CA ASP A 54 -13.81 -2.48 -11.82
C ASP A 54 -12.32 -2.86 -11.88
N PHE A 55 -11.44 -2.03 -11.29
CA PHE A 55 -10.02 -2.34 -11.15
C PHE A 55 -9.73 -3.31 -9.99
N ALA A 56 -10.68 -3.53 -9.08
CA ALA A 56 -10.47 -4.33 -7.86
C ALA A 56 -9.94 -5.75 -8.14
N VAL A 57 -10.38 -6.37 -9.25
CA VAL A 57 -9.96 -7.72 -9.66
C VAL A 57 -8.48 -7.81 -10.03
N MET A 58 -7.85 -6.67 -10.36
CA MET A 58 -6.46 -6.59 -10.78
C MET A 58 -5.50 -6.38 -9.61
N VAL A 59 -5.99 -5.81 -8.50
CA VAL A 59 -5.15 -5.45 -7.33
C VAL A 59 -4.33 -6.62 -6.78
N PRO A 60 -4.89 -7.84 -6.58
CA PRO A 60 -4.10 -8.96 -6.05
C PRO A 60 -2.95 -9.39 -6.98
N LYS A 61 -3.04 -9.07 -8.28
CA LYS A 61 -2.00 -9.35 -9.27
C LYS A 61 -0.99 -8.22 -9.40
N VAL A 62 -1.44 -6.96 -9.33
CA VAL A 62 -0.57 -5.78 -9.49
C VAL A 62 0.27 -5.52 -8.23
N MET A 63 -0.32 -5.64 -7.04
CA MET A 63 0.36 -5.29 -5.79
C MET A 63 1.68 -6.06 -5.56
N PRO A 64 1.75 -7.40 -5.75
CA PRO A 64 3.01 -8.12 -5.60
C PRO A 64 4.11 -7.65 -6.57
N ILE A 65 3.73 -7.33 -7.82
CA ILE A 65 4.66 -6.83 -8.84
C ILE A 65 5.19 -5.45 -8.43
N ALA A 66 4.28 -4.55 -8.00
CA ALA A 66 4.65 -3.22 -7.55
C ALA A 66 5.60 -3.26 -6.34
N PHE A 67 5.30 -4.09 -5.33
CA PHE A 67 6.18 -4.27 -4.17
C PHE A 67 7.55 -4.87 -4.52
N ASP A 68 7.64 -5.76 -5.52
CA ASP A 68 8.93 -6.24 -6.01
C ASP A 68 9.74 -5.11 -6.68
N LYS A 69 9.08 -4.29 -7.50
CA LYS A 69 9.71 -3.18 -8.23
C LYS A 69 10.08 -1.99 -7.35
N LEU A 70 9.50 -1.87 -6.15
CA LEU A 70 9.87 -0.88 -5.14
C LEU A 70 11.29 -1.05 -4.58
N LYS A 71 12.05 -2.08 -5.01
CA LYS A 71 13.50 -2.15 -4.82
C LYS A 71 14.25 -0.99 -5.48
N GLU A 72 13.62 -0.31 -6.44
CA GLU A 72 14.22 0.78 -7.19
C GLU A 72 14.25 2.11 -6.44
N LYS A 73 15.45 2.69 -6.33
CA LYS A 73 15.69 3.94 -5.58
C LYS A 73 15.53 5.21 -6.42
N LYS A 74 15.41 5.10 -7.74
CA LYS A 74 15.26 6.30 -8.59
C LYS A 74 13.82 6.82 -8.48
N ALA A 75 13.68 8.10 -8.15
CA ALA A 75 12.39 8.75 -7.93
C ALA A 75 11.44 8.60 -9.12
N VAL A 76 11.97 8.58 -10.35
CA VAL A 76 11.20 8.45 -11.59
C VAL A 76 10.29 7.22 -11.62
N LEU A 77 10.73 6.08 -11.09
CA LEU A 77 9.91 4.87 -11.01
C LEU A 77 9.27 4.73 -9.62
N ARG A 78 10.03 5.01 -8.54
CA ARG A 78 9.51 4.85 -7.18
C ARG A 78 8.25 5.67 -6.94
N ASN A 79 8.22 6.94 -7.38
CA ASN A 79 7.07 7.80 -7.13
C ASN A 79 5.82 7.29 -7.87
N GLU A 80 5.97 6.84 -9.12
CA GLU A 80 4.87 6.30 -9.92
C GLU A 80 4.37 4.95 -9.37
N LEU A 81 5.27 4.11 -8.84
CA LEU A 81 4.89 2.88 -8.12
C LEU A 81 4.13 3.17 -6.82
N VAL A 82 4.56 4.19 -6.07
CA VAL A 82 3.86 4.63 -4.86
C VAL A 82 2.45 5.11 -5.20
N GLU A 83 2.32 5.93 -6.24
CA GLU A 83 1.03 6.43 -6.72
C GLU A 83 0.12 5.28 -7.18
N LEU A 84 0.67 4.32 -7.92
CA LEU A 84 -0.04 3.10 -8.32
C LEU A 84 -0.55 2.30 -7.12
N CYS A 85 0.28 2.02 -6.12
CA CYS A 85 -0.15 1.28 -4.93
C CYS A 85 -1.26 2.04 -4.17
N ASP A 86 -1.10 3.35 -3.99
CA ASP A 86 -2.04 4.17 -3.24
C ASP A 86 -3.40 4.28 -3.97
N ALA A 87 -3.39 4.36 -5.31
CA ALA A 87 -4.57 4.34 -6.17
C ALA A 87 -5.23 2.95 -6.21
N ALA A 88 -4.47 1.87 -6.40
CA ALA A 88 -5.00 0.51 -6.40
C ALA A 88 -5.68 0.18 -5.06
N ALA A 89 -5.12 0.64 -3.94
CA ALA A 89 -5.68 0.43 -2.61
C ALA A 89 -7.01 1.14 -2.34
N THR A 90 -7.45 2.11 -3.17
CA THR A 90 -8.79 2.71 -3.01
C THR A 90 -9.89 1.91 -3.72
N THR A 91 -9.50 0.95 -4.56
CA THR A 91 -10.44 0.20 -5.41
C THR A 91 -11.00 -1.05 -4.75
N THR A 92 -10.32 -1.57 -3.71
CA THR A 92 -10.67 -2.83 -3.04
C THR A 92 -10.24 -2.84 -1.58
N SER A 93 -10.84 -3.72 -0.77
CA SER A 93 -10.44 -3.94 0.63
C SER A 93 -9.03 -4.54 0.73
N ILE A 94 -8.29 -4.17 1.78
CA ILE A 94 -6.96 -4.72 2.09
C ILE A 94 -6.95 -6.24 2.25
N GLU A 95 -8.07 -6.85 2.67
CA GLU A 95 -8.20 -8.30 2.78
C GLU A 95 -7.88 -9.02 1.46
N ASN A 96 -8.18 -8.39 0.32
CA ASN A 96 -7.97 -8.99 -1.00
C ASN A 96 -6.49 -8.98 -1.44
N TYR A 97 -5.62 -8.24 -0.75
CA TYR A 97 -4.20 -8.15 -1.10
C TYR A 97 -3.27 -8.14 0.12
N THR A 98 -3.74 -8.67 1.26
CA THR A 98 -2.95 -8.74 2.50
C THR A 98 -1.68 -9.57 2.30
N GLU A 99 -1.77 -10.69 1.58
CA GLU A 99 -0.61 -11.52 1.22
C GLU A 99 0.47 -10.75 0.45
N ALA A 100 0.07 -9.84 -0.45
CA ALA A 100 1.01 -9.01 -1.19
C ALA A 100 1.78 -8.05 -0.27
N VAL A 101 1.10 -7.49 0.74
CA VAL A 101 1.73 -6.62 1.75
C VAL A 101 2.72 -7.41 2.60
N CYS A 102 2.32 -8.56 3.12
CA CYS A 102 3.23 -9.43 3.90
C CYS A 102 4.42 -9.90 3.05
N GLY A 103 4.18 -10.24 1.78
CA GLY A 103 5.23 -10.57 0.82
C GLY A 103 6.20 -9.41 0.55
N GLY A 104 5.72 -8.16 0.55
CA GLY A 104 6.55 -6.97 0.41
C GLY A 104 7.41 -6.68 1.65
N LEU A 105 6.85 -6.88 2.85
CA LEU A 105 7.54 -6.71 4.14
C LEU A 105 8.61 -7.79 4.39
N THR A 106 8.54 -8.92 3.70
CA THR A 106 9.50 -10.04 3.83
C THR A 106 10.50 -10.13 2.66
N LYS A 107 10.51 -9.15 1.75
CA LYS A 107 11.48 -9.12 0.64
C LYS A 107 12.92 -9.06 1.16
N PRO A 108 13.89 -9.70 0.46
CA PRO A 108 15.30 -9.64 0.84
C PRO A 108 15.88 -8.23 0.72
N ASN A 109 15.36 -7.41 -0.21
CA ASN A 109 15.82 -6.05 -0.43
C ASN A 109 15.27 -5.07 0.64
N PRO A 110 16.13 -4.35 1.40
CA PRO A 110 15.68 -3.40 2.41
C PRO A 110 14.80 -2.26 1.87
N GLN A 111 15.07 -1.76 0.66
CA GLN A 111 14.25 -0.70 0.06
C GLN A 111 12.81 -1.17 -0.16
N SER A 112 12.62 -2.39 -0.67
CA SER A 112 11.28 -2.96 -0.84
C SER A 112 10.52 -3.05 0.48
N ARG A 113 11.19 -3.53 1.56
CA ARG A 113 10.58 -3.59 2.89
C ARG A 113 10.18 -2.20 3.40
N ALA A 114 11.11 -1.23 3.31
CA ALA A 114 10.88 0.13 3.77
C ALA A 114 9.72 0.81 3.02
N GLN A 115 9.67 0.68 1.68
CA GLN A 115 8.59 1.24 0.88
C GLN A 115 7.25 0.56 1.13
N THR A 116 7.25 -0.76 1.35
CA THR A 116 6.03 -1.49 1.74
C THR A 116 5.52 -1.03 3.11
N ALA A 117 6.41 -0.85 4.10
CA ALA A 117 6.03 -0.29 5.40
C ALA A 117 5.47 1.14 5.28
N LEU A 118 6.07 2.00 4.45
CA LEU A 118 5.54 3.33 4.17
C LEU A 118 4.16 3.28 3.50
N PHE A 119 3.93 2.33 2.60
CA PHE A 119 2.60 2.09 2.01
C PHE A 119 1.58 1.73 3.10
N VAL A 120 1.90 0.78 3.99
CA VAL A 120 1.02 0.42 5.12
C VAL A 120 0.72 1.64 5.99
N ALA A 121 1.74 2.46 6.28
CA ALA A 121 1.57 3.69 7.04
C ALA A 121 0.57 4.65 6.38
N ARG A 122 0.69 4.89 5.06
CA ARG A 122 -0.23 5.76 4.30
C ARG A 122 -1.63 5.16 4.22
N LEU A 123 -1.75 3.86 3.93
CA LEU A 123 -3.02 3.16 3.84
C LEU A 123 -3.80 3.25 5.15
N LEU A 124 -3.21 2.80 6.25
CA LEU A 124 -3.85 2.82 7.57
C LEU A 124 -4.10 4.25 8.07
N SER A 125 -3.34 5.24 7.57
CA SER A 125 -3.60 6.64 7.87
C SER A 125 -4.91 7.18 7.27
N ARG A 126 -5.55 6.45 6.36
CA ARG A 126 -6.88 6.79 5.81
C ARG A 126 -8.03 6.05 6.51
N HIS A 127 -7.72 5.14 7.44
CA HIS A 127 -8.70 4.31 8.13
C HIS A 127 -8.73 4.57 9.64
N ASP A 128 -9.82 4.15 10.26
CA ASP A 128 -10.06 4.09 11.69
C ASP A 128 -10.50 2.67 12.10
N SER A 129 -10.74 2.47 13.39
CA SER A 129 -11.14 1.17 13.95
C SER A 129 -12.46 0.63 13.42
N SER A 130 -13.31 1.47 12.82
CA SER A 130 -14.60 1.06 12.24
C SER A 130 -14.50 0.66 10.77
N THR A 131 -13.48 1.15 10.07
CA THR A 131 -13.31 0.99 8.61
C THR A 131 -12.21 0.00 8.23
N ILE A 132 -11.24 -0.26 9.11
CA ILE A 132 -10.16 -1.21 8.81
C ILE A 132 -10.59 -2.66 9.13
N PRO A 133 -10.34 -3.63 8.24
CA PRO A 133 -10.54 -5.04 8.56
C PRO A 133 -9.53 -5.53 9.60
N ALA A 134 -10.01 -5.93 10.78
CA ALA A 134 -9.15 -6.32 11.90
C ALA A 134 -8.26 -7.55 11.60
N ASN A 135 -8.73 -8.46 10.74
CA ASN A 135 -7.97 -9.66 10.36
C ASN A 135 -6.72 -9.29 9.56
N ALA A 136 -6.84 -8.41 8.56
CA ALA A 136 -5.70 -7.93 7.79
C ALA A 136 -4.63 -7.26 8.67
N VAL A 137 -5.05 -6.45 9.66
CA VAL A 137 -4.11 -5.82 10.60
C VAL A 137 -3.37 -6.87 11.45
N LYS A 138 -4.08 -7.91 11.92
CA LYS A 138 -3.47 -9.01 12.67
C LYS A 138 -2.46 -9.82 11.85
N GLU A 139 -2.70 -9.99 10.55
CA GLU A 139 -1.80 -10.71 9.66
C GLU A 139 -0.54 -9.90 9.30
N ILE A 140 -0.67 -8.59 9.11
CA ILE A 140 0.46 -7.72 8.73
C ILE A 140 1.36 -7.39 9.92
N THR A 141 0.79 -7.25 11.12
CA THR A 141 1.52 -6.75 12.30
C THR A 141 2.73 -7.60 12.69
N PRO A 142 2.71 -8.95 12.67
CA PRO A 142 3.89 -9.77 12.95
C PRO A 142 5.09 -9.44 12.07
N ASP A 143 4.88 -9.14 10.79
CA ASP A 143 5.98 -8.79 9.88
C ASP A 143 6.49 -7.36 10.13
N LEU A 144 5.62 -6.42 10.53
CA LEU A 144 6.04 -5.11 11.04
C LEU A 144 6.87 -5.24 12.33
N VAL A 145 6.47 -6.12 13.26
CA VAL A 145 7.23 -6.36 14.49
C VAL A 145 8.64 -6.85 14.16
N LYS A 146 8.80 -7.78 13.20
CA LYS A 146 10.12 -8.21 12.71
C LYS A 146 10.91 -7.05 12.09
N CYS A 147 10.29 -6.26 11.20
CA CYS A 147 10.93 -5.12 10.54
C CYS A 147 11.34 -4.00 11.51
N SER A 148 10.71 -3.90 12.70
CA SER A 148 11.07 -2.90 13.72
C SER A 148 12.48 -3.09 14.28
N SER A 149 13.04 -4.29 14.11
CA SER A 149 14.39 -4.68 14.53
C SER A 149 15.31 -5.01 13.35
N ASP A 150 14.95 -4.56 12.14
CA ASP A 150 15.75 -4.78 10.93
C ASP A 150 17.16 -4.19 11.07
N ALA A 151 18.14 -4.74 10.35
CA ALA A 151 19.50 -4.20 10.35
C ALA A 151 19.57 -2.81 9.69
N ASP A 152 18.74 -2.57 8.67
CA ASP A 152 18.68 -1.31 7.95
C ASP A 152 17.87 -0.25 8.71
N ALA A 153 18.44 0.95 8.83
CA ALA A 153 17.81 2.04 9.59
C ALA A 153 16.55 2.59 8.92
N GLU A 154 16.50 2.66 7.59
CA GLU A 154 15.36 3.15 6.82
C GLU A 154 14.16 2.19 6.96
N VAL A 155 14.42 0.88 6.99
CA VAL A 155 13.39 -0.13 7.27
C VAL A 155 12.81 0.05 8.67
N ARG A 156 13.65 0.24 9.69
CA ARG A 156 13.16 0.47 11.06
C ARG A 156 12.31 1.75 11.15
N GLU A 157 12.78 2.84 10.57
CA GLU A 157 12.08 4.15 10.60
C GLU A 157 10.72 4.09 9.91
N SER A 158 10.68 3.56 8.68
CA SER A 158 9.42 3.36 7.94
C SER A 158 8.46 2.43 8.67
N THR A 159 8.98 1.39 9.33
CA THR A 159 8.19 0.46 10.14
C THR A 159 7.61 1.13 11.38
N PHE A 160 8.36 1.98 12.11
CA PHE A 160 7.80 2.74 13.22
C PHE A 160 6.67 3.68 12.77
N ARG A 161 6.77 4.23 11.57
CA ARG A 161 5.68 5.00 10.96
C ARG A 161 4.45 4.13 10.69
N ALA A 162 4.63 2.92 10.17
CA ALA A 162 3.55 1.96 9.94
C ALA A 162 2.88 1.51 11.24
N MET A 163 3.69 1.15 12.26
CA MET A 163 3.20 0.81 13.60
C MET A 163 2.50 2.01 14.26
N GLY A 164 2.99 3.24 14.03
CA GLY A 164 2.30 4.46 14.47
C GLY A 164 0.91 4.59 13.85
N ALA A 165 0.76 4.24 12.57
CA ALA A 165 -0.53 4.21 11.89
C ALA A 165 -1.45 3.11 12.44
N VAL A 166 -0.93 1.91 12.73
CA VAL A 166 -1.67 0.84 13.43
C VAL A 166 -2.16 1.35 14.79
N LEU A 167 -1.27 1.92 15.60
CA LEU A 167 -1.59 2.47 16.92
C LEU A 167 -2.71 3.51 16.86
N ARG A 168 -2.66 4.39 15.87
CA ARG A 168 -3.69 5.39 15.63
C ARG A 168 -5.03 4.76 15.21
N CYS A 169 -4.98 3.75 14.37
CA CYS A 169 -6.14 3.14 13.73
C CYS A 169 -6.91 2.22 14.68
N VAL A 170 -6.24 1.28 15.37
CA VAL A 170 -6.90 0.31 16.26
C VAL A 170 -6.96 0.73 17.73
N GLY A 171 -6.27 1.81 18.09
CA GLY A 171 -6.18 2.32 19.46
C GLY A 171 -5.10 1.65 20.31
N GLU A 172 -4.74 2.29 21.42
CA GLU A 172 -3.56 1.93 22.22
C GLU A 172 -3.62 0.53 22.82
N GLN A 173 -4.74 0.17 23.45
CA GLN A 173 -4.86 -1.12 24.11
C GLN A 173 -4.78 -2.29 23.11
N ALA A 174 -5.42 -2.17 21.95
CA ALA A 174 -5.38 -3.20 20.91
C ALA A 174 -4.01 -3.27 20.25
N ALA A 175 -3.40 -2.13 19.92
CA ALA A 175 -2.08 -2.08 19.29
C ALA A 175 -0.99 -2.70 20.17
N ARG A 176 -1.00 -2.42 21.49
CA ARG A 176 -0.04 -3.04 22.42
C ARG A 176 -0.12 -4.57 22.42
N ARG A 177 -1.33 -5.14 22.34
CA ARG A 177 -1.52 -6.60 22.23
C ARG A 177 -0.94 -7.15 20.92
N LEU A 178 -1.10 -6.41 19.82
CA LEU A 178 -0.57 -6.82 18.52
C LEU A 178 0.95 -6.69 18.42
N PHE A 179 1.54 -5.69 19.08
CA PHE A 179 2.98 -5.44 19.06
C PHE A 179 3.80 -6.40 19.92
N GLY A 180 3.15 -7.12 20.86
CA GLY A 180 3.82 -8.11 21.70
C GLY A 180 5.01 -7.52 22.45
N GLU A 181 6.19 -8.14 22.31
CA GLU A 181 7.43 -7.73 22.98
C GLU A 181 7.85 -6.28 22.67
N VAL A 182 7.52 -5.75 21.48
CA VAL A 182 7.82 -4.35 21.13
C VAL A 182 7.09 -3.38 22.05
N SER A 183 5.94 -3.78 22.61
CA SER A 183 5.17 -2.95 23.55
C SER A 183 5.87 -2.73 24.90
N GLU A 184 6.84 -3.57 25.25
CA GLU A 184 7.64 -3.47 26.48
C GLU A 184 8.91 -2.63 26.28
N ASP A 185 9.39 -2.50 25.04
CA ASP A 185 10.52 -1.64 24.69
C ASP A 185 10.11 -0.16 24.68
N LYS A 186 10.47 0.54 25.76
CA LYS A 186 10.16 1.97 25.94
C LYS A 186 10.72 2.85 24.82
N LEU A 187 11.88 2.51 24.25
CA LEU A 187 12.51 3.33 23.19
C LEU A 187 11.75 3.16 21.86
N LYS A 188 11.40 1.91 21.51
CA LYS A 188 10.59 1.65 20.31
C LYS A 188 9.20 2.23 20.44
N MET A 189 8.52 2.04 21.58
CA MET A 189 7.19 2.60 21.81
C MET A 189 7.18 4.12 21.82
N ALA A 190 8.24 4.79 22.31
CA ALA A 190 8.36 6.24 22.20
C ALA A 190 8.40 6.71 20.73
N LYS A 191 9.16 6.02 19.87
CA LYS A 191 9.22 6.31 18.43
C LYS A 191 7.87 6.07 17.75
N VAL A 192 7.23 4.93 18.03
CA VAL A 192 5.89 4.61 17.50
C VAL A 192 4.86 5.66 17.94
N GLY A 193 4.91 6.08 19.21
CA GLY A 193 4.05 7.14 19.75
C GLY A 193 4.26 8.49 19.07
N LEU A 194 5.51 8.88 18.82
CA LEU A 194 5.83 10.10 18.07
C LEU A 194 5.27 10.03 16.64
N CYS A 195 5.50 8.93 15.92
CA CYS A 195 4.94 8.75 14.57
C CYS A 195 3.41 8.78 14.58
N CYS A 196 2.76 8.15 15.56
CA CYS A 196 1.30 8.21 15.72
C CYS A 196 0.81 9.66 15.90
N PHE A 197 1.50 10.45 16.73
CA PHE A 197 1.18 11.86 16.93
C PHE A 197 1.33 12.70 15.65
N GLU A 198 2.40 12.50 14.89
CA GLU A 198 2.59 13.16 13.59
C GLU A 198 1.46 12.83 12.61
N LEU A 199 1.08 11.56 12.49
CA LEU A 199 0.03 11.12 11.57
C LEU A 199 -1.35 11.72 11.93
N LYS A 200 -1.64 11.94 13.21
CA LYS A 200 -2.86 12.64 13.64
C LYS A 200 -2.91 14.07 13.09
N LYS A 201 -1.81 14.81 13.10
CA LYS A 201 -1.76 16.19 12.58
C LYS A 201 -2.13 16.27 11.09
N PHE A 202 -1.64 15.34 10.28
CA PHE A 202 -1.96 15.30 8.85
C PHE A 202 -3.42 14.97 8.56
N THR A 203 -4.08 14.22 9.43
CA THR A 203 -5.49 13.83 9.24
C THR A 203 -6.42 15.02 9.50
N PHE A 204 -6.12 15.84 10.51
CA PHE A 204 -6.84 17.08 10.78
C PHE A 204 -6.72 18.11 9.64
N ALA A 205 -5.57 18.18 8.95
CA ALA A 205 -5.37 19.09 7.83
C ALA A 205 -6.19 18.72 6.58
N CYS A 206 -6.40 17.43 6.30
CA CYS A 206 -7.26 17.00 5.18
C CYS A 206 -8.76 17.16 5.47
N LEU A 207 -9.18 17.04 6.74
CA LEU A 207 -10.58 17.23 7.15
C LEU A 207 -11.03 18.71 7.20
N GLN A 208 -10.12 19.68 7.10
CA GLN A 208 -10.45 21.11 6.99
C GLN A 208 -10.50 21.63 5.55
N LEU A 209 -10.28 20.77 4.55
CA LEU A 209 -10.35 21.11 3.11
C LEU A 209 -11.58 20.52 2.40
N PHE A 210 -12.55 20.02 3.16
CA PHE A 210 -13.89 19.64 2.69
C PHE A 210 -14.95 20.29 3.55
#